data_AF-A0A927AKJ1-F1
#
_entry.id   AF-A0A927AKJ1-F1
#
_cell.length_a   1.000
_cell.length_b   1.000
_cell.length_c   1.000
_cell.angle_alpha   90.00
_cell.angle_beta   90.00
_cell.angle_gamma   90.00
#
_symmetry.space_group_name_H-M   'P 1'
#
loop_
_entity.id
_entity.type
_entity.pdbx_description
1 polymer ?
#
loop_
_entity_poly.entity_id
_entity_poly.type
_entity_poly.pdbx_seq_one_letter_code
_entity_poly.pdbx_strand_id
1 'polypeptide(L)'
;MLGNRDSARRKSRRLQASKSKRRIPLWAIPLVGIALFATYKELKSLLVKPQAIFVLGGEERREAYAAKFARQHPDLPIWVSSGSPEDYAKRLFGNRGIARDRVYLDYAARDTVTNFTTLVDRLKAQNIHSVYLITSDDHMLRARIVGEIVFGSRGITIKPIAVPSGREPEPVQKCVRDGARAVLWLTTGYTGATLKVRG
;
A
#
# COMPACT_ATOMS: atom_id res chain seq x y z
N MET A 1 59.32 42.97 34.38
CA MET A 1 58.09 43.80 34.28
C MET A 1 58.13 44.47 32.92
N LEU A 2 57.21 44.33 31.95
CA LEU A 2 55.84 43.85 31.89
C LEU A 2 55.71 43.00 30.61
N GLY A 3 55.44 41.71 30.78
CA GLY A 3 54.77 40.95 29.72
C GLY A 3 53.29 41.30 29.69
N ASN A 4 52.60 40.80 28.65
CA ASN A 4 51.15 40.56 28.66
C ASN A 4 50.24 41.68 28.09
N ARG A 5 50.36 42.00 26.79
CA ARG A 5 49.24 42.63 26.05
C ARG A 5 48.89 41.99 24.69
N ASP A 6 49.79 41.25 24.05
CA ASP A 6 49.53 40.73 22.70
C ASP A 6 49.02 39.27 22.62
N SER A 7 49.16 38.48 23.69
CA SER A 7 48.60 37.12 23.75
C SER A 7 47.08 37.10 23.99
N ALA A 8 46.53 38.17 24.57
CA ALA A 8 45.10 38.31 24.84
C ALA A 8 44.29 38.63 23.57
N ARG A 9 44.91 39.30 22.58
CA ARG A 9 44.22 39.74 21.35
C ARG A 9 44.06 38.63 20.30
N ARG A 10 44.86 37.57 20.40
CA ARG A 10 44.80 36.43 19.46
C ARG A 10 43.91 35.27 19.96
N LYS A 11 43.63 35.19 21.26
CA LYS A 11 42.73 34.18 21.86
C LYS A 11 41.24 34.53 21.77
N SER A 12 40.88 35.81 21.66
CA SER A 12 39.46 36.22 21.56
C SER A 12 38.86 36.03 20.17
N ARG A 13 39.68 35.91 19.11
CA ARG A 13 39.22 35.70 17.73
C ARG A 13 38.99 34.23 17.34
N ARG A 14 39.32 33.27 18.20
CA ARG A 14 39.25 31.83 17.88
C ARG A 14 38.13 31.06 18.59
N LEU A 15 37.29 31.74 19.38
CA LEU A 15 36.11 31.15 20.02
C LEU A 15 34.77 31.61 19.43
N GLN A 16 34.80 32.40 18.36
CA GLN A 16 33.61 32.63 17.53
C GLN A 16 33.57 31.63 16.37
N ALA A 17 33.67 30.34 16.69
CA ALA A 17 33.06 29.35 15.82
C ALA A 17 31.55 29.57 15.96
N SER A 18 31.00 30.40 15.09
CA SER A 18 29.55 30.56 14.95
C SER A 18 28.98 29.17 14.73
N LYS A 19 28.47 28.55 15.82
CA LYS A 19 27.57 27.42 15.73
C LYS A 19 26.33 27.98 15.07
N SER A 20 26.33 28.01 13.74
CA SER A 20 25.16 28.24 12.94
C SER A 20 24.15 27.19 13.37
N LYS A 21 23.25 27.57 14.28
CA LYS A 21 22.09 26.76 14.64
C LYS A 21 21.26 26.71 13.37
N ARG A 22 21.52 25.71 12.52
CA ARG A 22 20.68 25.39 11.37
C ARG A 22 19.29 25.13 11.95
N ARG A 23 18.44 26.14 11.91
CA ARG A 23 17.04 26.03 12.34
C ARG A 23 16.37 25.12 11.33
N ILE A 24 15.86 23.98 11.80
CA ILE A 24 15.01 23.13 10.98
C ILE A 24 13.81 23.99 10.58
N PRO A 25 13.58 24.23 9.28
CA PRO A 25 12.49 25.09 8.88
C PRO A 25 11.16 24.39 9.20
N LEU A 26 10.16 25.15 9.65
CA LEU A 26 8.86 24.62 10.11
C LEU A 26 8.15 23.75 9.05
N TRP A 27 8.39 23.99 7.76
CA TRP A 27 7.86 23.18 6.65
C TRP A 27 8.43 21.75 6.60
N ALA A 28 9.57 21.48 7.25
CA ALA A 28 10.14 20.13 7.33
C ALA A 28 9.38 19.22 8.32
N ILE A 29 8.64 19.78 9.28
CA ILE A 29 7.88 19.01 10.28
C ILE A 29 6.85 18.06 9.64
N PRO A 30 5.96 18.50 8.72
CA PRO A 30 4.99 17.60 8.10
C PRO A 30 5.67 16.52 7.24
N LEU A 31 6.76 16.84 6.54
CA LEU A 31 7.52 15.85 5.75
C LEU A 31 8.12 14.77 6.65
N VAL A 32 8.68 15.17 7.79
CA VAL A 32 9.18 14.22 8.80
C VAL A 32 8.04 13.37 9.36
N GLY A 33 6.88 13.97 9.67
CA GLY A 33 5.70 13.23 10.12
C GLY A 33 5.23 12.18 9.11
N ILE A 34 5.15 12.54 7.83
CA ILE A 34 4.79 11.61 6.75
C ILE A 34 5.81 10.49 6.63
N ALA A 35 7.11 10.82 6.67
CA ALA A 35 8.17 9.82 6.59
C ALA A 35 8.13 8.84 7.79
N LEU A 36 7.94 9.35 9.01
CA LEU A 36 7.78 8.54 10.22
C LEU A 36 6.56 7.64 10.14
N PHE A 37 5.43 8.17 9.67
CA PHE A 37 4.20 7.39 9.48
C PHE A 37 4.39 6.28 8.45
N ALA A 38 4.98 6.58 7.28
CA ALA A 38 5.28 5.60 6.26
C ALA A 38 6.24 4.51 6.78
N THR A 39 7.27 4.90 7.51
CA THR A 39 8.22 3.95 8.11
C THR A 39 7.55 3.06 9.15
N TYR A 40 6.74 3.64 10.05
CA TYR A 40 5.96 2.89 11.03
C TYR A 40 5.03 1.86 10.35
N LYS A 41 4.38 2.25 9.26
CA LYS A 41 3.50 1.35 8.50
C LYS A 41 4.26 0.19 7.87
N GLU A 42 5.42 0.45 7.27
CA GLU A 42 6.24 -0.60 6.66
C GLU A 42 6.77 -1.56 7.74
N LEU A 43 7.24 -1.05 8.88
CA LEU A 43 7.64 -1.90 10.02
C LEU A 43 6.47 -2.74 10.54
N LYS A 44 5.28 -2.14 10.67
CA LYS A 44 4.09 -2.86 11.09
C LYS A 44 3.73 -3.98 10.10
N SER A 45 3.80 -3.74 8.79
CA SER A 45 3.48 -4.75 7.78
C SER A 45 4.46 -5.93 7.76
N LEU A 46 5.72 -5.70 8.18
CA LEU A 46 6.71 -6.76 8.34
C LEU A 46 6.44 -7.67 9.55
N LEU A 47 5.94 -7.10 10.65
CA LEU A 47 5.68 -7.82 11.90
C LEU A 47 4.31 -8.53 11.90
N VAL A 48 3.32 -7.99 11.20
CA VAL A 48 1.97 -8.56 11.17
C VAL A 48 1.92 -9.75 10.22
N LYS A 49 1.49 -10.91 10.73
CA LYS A 49 1.25 -12.10 9.91
C LYS A 49 -0.06 -11.92 9.11
N PRO A 50 -0.03 -12.04 7.77
CA PRO A 50 -1.25 -11.94 6.98
C PRO A 50 -2.21 -13.09 7.25
N GLN A 51 -3.50 -12.78 7.18
CA GLN A 51 -4.62 -13.69 7.47
C GLN A 51 -5.44 -14.04 6.22
N ALA A 52 -5.16 -13.39 5.09
CA ALA A 52 -5.75 -13.74 3.80
C ALA A 52 -4.82 -13.34 2.64
N ILE A 53 -5.05 -13.91 1.47
CA ILE A 53 -4.44 -13.52 0.21
C ILE A 53 -5.50 -12.76 -0.59
N PHE A 54 -5.27 -11.48 -0.87
CA PHE A 54 -6.14 -10.63 -1.65
C PHE A 54 -5.50 -10.36 -3.02
N VAL A 55 -6.17 -10.77 -4.09
CA VAL A 55 -5.66 -10.73 -5.47
C VAL A 55 -6.49 -9.73 -6.26
N LEU A 56 -5.82 -8.73 -6.84
CA LEU A 56 -6.45 -7.88 -7.85
C LEU A 56 -6.38 -8.58 -9.21
N GLY A 57 -7.55 -8.87 -9.76
CA GLY A 57 -7.71 -9.46 -11.07
C GLY A 57 -7.31 -8.53 -12.22
N GLY A 58 -7.70 -8.92 -13.44
CA GLY A 58 -7.37 -8.23 -14.68
C GLY A 58 -6.28 -8.89 -15.52
N GLU A 59 -5.51 -9.83 -14.95
CA GLU A 59 -4.50 -10.62 -15.67
C GLU A 59 -4.38 -12.04 -15.10
N GLU A 60 -4.48 -13.05 -15.95
CA GLU A 60 -4.37 -14.47 -15.55
C GLU A 60 -3.03 -14.79 -14.85
N ARG A 61 -1.96 -14.08 -15.21
CA ARG A 61 -0.63 -14.26 -14.59
C ARG A 61 -0.66 -13.98 -13.08
N ARG A 62 -1.47 -13.02 -12.63
CA ARG A 62 -1.60 -12.68 -11.21
C ARG A 62 -2.27 -13.81 -10.43
N GLU A 63 -3.32 -14.40 -11.00
CA GLU A 63 -4.03 -15.53 -10.40
C GLU A 63 -3.18 -16.81 -10.43
N ALA A 64 -2.44 -17.04 -11.51
CA ALA A 64 -1.53 -18.17 -11.62
C ALA A 64 -0.40 -18.07 -10.57
N TYR A 65 0.13 -16.86 -10.35
CA TYR A 65 1.07 -16.58 -9.27
C TYR A 65 0.41 -16.78 -7.90
N ALA A 66 -0.77 -16.21 -7.66
CA ALA A 66 -1.48 -16.32 -6.40
C ALA A 66 -1.78 -17.78 -6.03
N ALA A 67 -2.15 -18.60 -7.00
CA ALA A 67 -2.40 -20.02 -6.79
C ALA A 67 -1.10 -20.79 -6.45
N LYS A 68 0.05 -20.43 -7.04
CA LYS A 68 1.36 -20.96 -6.64
C LYS A 68 1.73 -20.50 -5.21
N PHE A 69 1.53 -19.22 -4.91
CA PHE A 69 1.82 -18.60 -3.63
C PHE A 69 0.96 -19.21 -2.50
N ALA A 70 -0.32 -19.46 -2.76
CA ALA A 70 -1.24 -20.05 -1.79
C ALA A 70 -0.88 -21.47 -1.34
N ARG A 71 -0.06 -22.21 -2.12
CA ARG A 71 0.49 -23.51 -1.69
C ARG A 71 1.48 -23.38 -0.53
N GLN A 72 2.16 -22.25 -0.42
CA GLN A 72 3.08 -21.93 0.69
C GLN A 72 2.32 -21.42 1.92
N HIS A 73 1.02 -21.17 1.78
CA HIS A 73 0.13 -20.62 2.79
C HIS A 73 -1.17 -21.41 2.83
N PRO A 74 -1.14 -22.70 3.23
CA PRO A 74 -2.27 -23.63 3.08
C PRO A 74 -3.52 -23.24 3.86
N ASP A 75 -3.39 -22.42 4.90
CA ASP A 75 -4.50 -22.04 5.77
C ASP A 75 -5.14 -20.70 5.40
N LEU A 76 -4.54 -19.94 4.48
CA LEU A 76 -5.04 -18.61 4.15
C LEU A 76 -6.18 -18.68 3.11
N PRO A 77 -7.34 -18.04 3.35
CA PRO A 77 -8.35 -17.84 2.33
C PRO A 77 -7.84 -16.88 1.25
N ILE A 78 -8.30 -17.09 0.03
CA ILE A 78 -7.92 -16.34 -1.17
C ILE A 78 -9.15 -15.56 -1.63
N TRP A 79 -9.01 -14.24 -1.72
CA TRP A 79 -10.03 -13.30 -2.18
C TRP A 79 -9.59 -12.73 -3.51
N VAL A 80 -10.30 -13.02 -4.59
CA VAL A 80 -10.00 -12.50 -5.93
C VAL A 80 -11.05 -11.47 -6.31
N SER A 81 -10.62 -10.24 -6.57
CA SER A 81 -11.49 -9.14 -7.00
C SER A 81 -11.33 -8.89 -8.49
N SER A 82 -12.42 -9.05 -9.23
CA SER A 82 -12.52 -8.89 -10.70
C SER A 82 -11.48 -9.70 -11.48
N GLY A 83 -11.32 -10.96 -11.06
CA GLY A 83 -10.46 -11.94 -11.73
C GLY A 83 -11.03 -12.50 -13.02
N SER A 84 -10.39 -13.55 -13.52
CA SER A 84 -10.85 -14.37 -14.64
C SER A 84 -12.25 -14.92 -14.37
N PRO A 85 -12.99 -15.35 -15.42
CA PRO A 85 -14.29 -15.99 -15.26
C PRO A 85 -14.28 -17.11 -14.22
N GLU A 86 -15.38 -17.26 -13.48
CA GLU A 86 -15.47 -18.12 -12.29
C GLU A 86 -14.99 -19.55 -12.54
N ASP A 87 -15.43 -20.16 -13.64
CA ASP A 87 -15.04 -21.52 -14.00
C ASP A 87 -13.54 -21.64 -14.31
N TYR A 88 -12.96 -20.61 -14.94
CA TYR A 88 -11.54 -20.56 -15.20
C TYR A 88 -10.75 -20.41 -13.91
N ALA A 89 -11.12 -19.45 -13.05
CA ALA A 89 -10.45 -19.24 -11.77
C ALA A 89 -10.51 -20.49 -10.89
N LYS A 90 -11.70 -21.10 -10.72
CA LYS A 90 -11.87 -22.33 -9.94
C LYS A 90 -11.02 -23.48 -10.48
N ARG A 91 -10.94 -23.66 -11.81
CA ARG A 91 -10.05 -24.66 -12.42
C ARG A 91 -8.57 -24.34 -12.18
N LEU A 92 -8.16 -23.08 -12.33
CA LEU A 92 -6.78 -22.64 -12.15
C LEU A 92 -6.26 -22.92 -10.73
N PHE A 93 -7.07 -22.61 -9.71
CA PHE A 93 -6.76 -22.90 -8.30
C PHE A 93 -6.87 -24.40 -8.00
N GLY A 94 -7.91 -25.08 -8.49
CA GLY A 94 -8.11 -26.51 -8.30
C GLY A 94 -6.98 -27.37 -8.88
N ASN A 95 -6.51 -27.04 -10.09
CA ASN A 95 -5.37 -27.71 -10.74
C ASN A 95 -4.05 -27.56 -9.97
N ARG A 96 -3.98 -26.64 -9.00
CA ARG A 96 -2.84 -26.45 -8.11
C ARG A 96 -3.06 -27.03 -6.71
N GLY A 97 -4.10 -27.82 -6.53
CA GLY A 97 -4.43 -28.48 -5.26
C GLY A 97 -4.99 -27.53 -4.20
N ILE A 98 -5.53 -26.38 -4.60
CA ILE A 98 -6.18 -25.46 -3.67
C ILE A 98 -7.66 -25.86 -3.54
N ALA A 99 -8.09 -26.08 -2.29
CA ALA A 99 -9.47 -26.42 -1.98
C ALA A 99 -10.44 -25.29 -2.37
N ARG A 100 -11.63 -25.64 -2.85
CA ARG A 100 -12.60 -24.67 -3.42
C ARG A 100 -13.16 -23.71 -2.37
N ASP A 101 -13.33 -24.18 -1.15
CA ASP A 101 -13.77 -23.41 0.03
C ASP A 101 -12.76 -22.35 0.50
N ARG A 102 -11.51 -22.43 0.02
CA ARG A 102 -10.51 -21.38 0.24
C ARG A 102 -10.59 -20.23 -0.75
N VAL A 103 -11.34 -20.36 -1.85
CA VAL A 103 -11.33 -19.38 -2.95
C VAL A 103 -12.65 -18.61 -2.99
N TYR A 104 -12.58 -17.32 -2.67
CA TYR A 104 -13.68 -16.38 -2.70
C TYR A 104 -13.51 -15.44 -3.88
N LEU A 105 -14.48 -15.43 -4.78
CA LEU A 105 -14.46 -14.62 -6.00
C LEU A 105 -15.47 -13.48 -5.85
N ASP A 106 -15.05 -12.26 -6.18
CA ASP A 106 -15.89 -11.07 -6.21
C ASP A 106 -15.81 -10.42 -7.58
N TYR A 107 -16.97 -10.29 -8.23
CA TYR A 107 -17.10 -9.71 -9.57
C TYR A 107 -17.86 -8.37 -9.55
N ALA A 108 -18.09 -7.80 -8.36
CA ALA A 108 -18.83 -6.54 -8.22
C ALA A 108 -17.97 -5.32 -8.61
N ALA A 109 -16.65 -5.45 -8.50
CA ALA A 109 -15.73 -4.38 -8.77
C ALA A 109 -15.54 -4.09 -10.28
N ARG A 110 -15.41 -2.79 -10.60
CA ARG A 110 -15.25 -2.29 -11.98
C ARG A 110 -13.95 -1.52 -12.19
N ASP A 111 -13.31 -1.12 -11.10
CA ASP A 111 -12.09 -0.35 -11.08
C ASP A 111 -11.30 -0.60 -9.79
N THR A 112 -10.13 0.02 -9.68
CA THR A 112 -9.24 -0.18 -8.53
C THR A 112 -9.87 0.25 -7.21
N VAL A 113 -10.72 1.29 -7.16
CA VAL A 113 -11.37 1.72 -5.91
C VAL A 113 -12.38 0.66 -5.47
N THR A 114 -13.26 0.27 -6.40
CA THR A 114 -14.29 -0.74 -6.14
C THR A 114 -13.72 -2.12 -5.84
N ASN A 115 -12.53 -2.47 -6.31
CA ASN A 115 -11.85 -3.71 -5.93
C ASN A 115 -11.67 -3.83 -4.40
N PHE A 116 -11.39 -2.71 -3.72
CA PHE A 116 -11.24 -2.70 -2.26
C PHE A 116 -12.58 -2.46 -1.57
N THR A 117 -13.39 -1.50 -2.02
CA THR A 117 -14.59 -1.08 -1.27
C THR A 117 -15.68 -2.15 -1.24
N THR A 118 -15.77 -3.02 -2.25
CA THR A 118 -16.74 -4.13 -2.28
C THR A 118 -16.41 -5.24 -1.28
N LEU A 119 -15.14 -5.40 -0.92
CA LEU A 119 -14.65 -6.51 -0.10
C LEU A 119 -14.24 -6.11 1.31
N VAL A 120 -13.96 -4.84 1.58
CA VAL A 120 -13.45 -4.38 2.88
C VAL A 120 -14.37 -4.76 4.05
N ASP A 121 -15.68 -4.63 3.89
CA ASP A 121 -16.66 -5.00 4.91
C ASP A 121 -16.71 -6.51 5.14
N ARG A 122 -16.62 -7.31 4.07
CA ARG A 122 -16.61 -8.78 4.15
C ARG A 122 -15.35 -9.28 4.86
N LEU A 123 -14.19 -8.74 4.50
CA LEU A 123 -12.93 -9.06 5.18
C LEU A 123 -12.99 -8.70 6.67
N LYS A 124 -13.52 -7.52 6.99
CA LYS A 124 -13.67 -7.09 8.39
C LYS A 124 -14.62 -8.00 9.17
N ALA A 125 -15.76 -8.38 8.58
CA ALA A 125 -16.73 -9.29 9.19
C ALA A 125 -16.14 -10.69 9.47
N GLN A 126 -15.14 -11.12 8.68
CA GLN A 126 -14.39 -12.34 8.92
C GLN A 126 -13.20 -12.19 9.87
N ASN A 127 -13.08 -11.06 10.58
CA ASN A 127 -11.96 -10.76 11.48
C ASN A 127 -10.58 -10.80 10.79
N ILE A 128 -10.55 -10.51 9.49
CA ILE A 128 -9.31 -10.32 8.74
C ILE A 128 -8.81 -8.89 8.98
N HIS A 129 -7.59 -8.77 9.47
CA HIS A 129 -6.90 -7.52 9.84
C HIS A 129 -5.54 -7.39 9.15
N SER A 130 -5.13 -8.38 8.37
CA SER A 130 -3.99 -8.25 7.47
C SER A 130 -4.10 -9.16 6.26
N VAL A 131 -3.68 -8.65 5.11
CA VAL A 131 -3.73 -9.40 3.84
C VAL A 131 -2.41 -9.28 3.09
N TYR A 132 -2.07 -10.33 2.35
CA TYR A 132 -1.17 -10.17 1.21
C TYR A 132 -1.95 -9.51 0.08
N LEU A 133 -1.44 -8.41 -0.49
CA LEU A 133 -2.00 -7.78 -1.69
C LEU A 133 -1.18 -8.23 -2.90
N ILE A 134 -1.76 -9.05 -3.77
CA ILE A 134 -1.15 -9.51 -5.01
C ILE A 134 -1.71 -8.70 -6.18
N THR A 135 -0.82 -8.03 -6.90
CA THR A 135 -1.08 -7.40 -8.20
C THR A 135 0.22 -7.26 -8.98
N SER A 136 0.15 -6.86 -10.24
CA SER A 136 1.35 -6.60 -11.04
C SER A 136 2.13 -5.39 -10.52
N ASP A 137 3.46 -5.41 -10.68
CA ASP A 137 4.39 -4.36 -10.27
C ASP A 137 4.02 -2.96 -10.79
N ASP A 138 3.64 -2.86 -12.06
CA ASP A 138 3.23 -1.62 -12.71
C ASP A 138 1.96 -1.00 -12.09
N HIS A 139 1.11 -1.83 -11.49
CA HIS A 139 -0.14 -1.46 -10.84
C HIS A 139 -0.04 -1.32 -9.31
N MET A 140 1.08 -1.73 -8.71
CA MET A 140 1.20 -1.89 -7.26
C MET A 140 1.08 -0.54 -6.53
N LEU A 141 1.65 0.53 -7.07
CA LEU A 141 1.58 1.86 -6.45
C LEU A 141 0.13 2.32 -6.26
N ARG A 142 -0.67 2.27 -7.33
CA ARG A 142 -2.08 2.66 -7.30
C ARG A 142 -2.89 1.78 -6.35
N ALA A 143 -2.66 0.47 -6.41
CA ALA A 143 -3.32 -0.49 -5.54
C ALA A 143 -2.99 -0.27 -4.06
N ARG A 144 -1.72 0.01 -3.72
CA ARG A 144 -1.32 0.32 -2.33
C ARG A 144 -1.97 1.61 -1.83
N ILE A 145 -1.97 2.69 -2.62
CA ILE A 145 -2.58 3.96 -2.20
C ILE A 145 -4.07 3.76 -1.86
N VAL A 146 -4.82 3.16 -2.78
CA VAL A 146 -6.25 2.91 -2.58
C VAL A 146 -6.48 1.94 -1.41
N GLY A 147 -5.71 0.85 -1.36
CA GLY A 147 -5.82 -0.14 -0.32
C GLY A 147 -5.54 0.41 1.08
N GLU A 148 -4.46 1.19 1.25
CA GLU A 148 -4.13 1.78 2.56
C GLU A 148 -5.22 2.75 3.05
N ILE A 149 -5.93 3.44 2.14
CA ILE A 149 -7.08 4.27 2.50
C ILE A 149 -8.27 3.38 2.89
N VAL A 150 -8.68 2.48 2.00
CA VAL A 150 -9.92 1.69 2.16
C VAL A 150 -9.76 0.62 3.24
N PHE A 151 -8.80 -0.29 3.08
CA PHE A 151 -8.53 -1.37 4.05
C PHE A 151 -7.99 -0.81 5.37
N GLY A 152 -7.11 0.18 5.31
CA GLY A 152 -6.58 0.83 6.51
C GLY A 152 -7.67 1.47 7.38
N SER A 153 -8.72 2.03 6.77
CA SER A 153 -9.87 2.57 7.52
C SER A 153 -10.61 1.54 8.37
N ARG A 154 -10.50 0.24 8.05
CA ARG A 154 -11.07 -0.87 8.83
C ARG A 154 -10.03 -1.63 9.66
N GLY A 155 -8.83 -1.09 9.75
CA GLY A 155 -7.72 -1.66 10.50
C GLY A 155 -7.04 -2.84 9.80
N ILE A 156 -7.21 -2.97 8.48
CA ILE A 156 -6.61 -4.05 7.70
C ILE A 156 -5.25 -3.59 7.16
N THR A 157 -4.19 -4.30 7.53
CA THR A 157 -2.81 -4.01 7.14
C THR A 157 -2.43 -4.75 5.87
N ILE A 158 -1.88 -4.04 4.88
CA ILE A 158 -1.50 -4.62 3.59
C ILE A 158 -0.03 -5.02 3.60
N LYS A 159 0.25 -6.23 3.12
CA LYS A 159 1.59 -6.70 2.77
C LYS A 159 1.68 -6.91 1.25
N PRO A 160 2.31 -5.99 0.50
CA PRO A 160 2.31 -6.06 -0.96
C PRO A 160 3.20 -7.18 -1.48
N ILE A 161 2.74 -7.87 -2.51
CA ILE A 161 3.48 -8.88 -3.27
C ILE A 161 3.32 -8.56 -4.75
N ALA A 162 4.36 -7.95 -5.33
CA ALA A 162 4.34 -7.53 -6.73
C ALA A 162 4.67 -8.71 -7.66
N VAL A 163 3.81 -8.91 -8.66
CA VAL A 163 4.05 -9.87 -9.74
C VAL A 163 4.75 -9.13 -10.88
N PRO A 164 5.95 -9.54 -11.33
CA PRO A 164 6.63 -8.86 -12.42
C PRO A 164 5.79 -8.83 -13.68
N SER A 165 5.52 -7.66 -14.26
CA SER A 165 4.79 -7.53 -15.53
C SER A 165 5.70 -7.26 -16.71
N GLY A 166 6.84 -6.61 -16.49
CA GLY A 166 7.72 -6.10 -17.54
C GLY A 166 7.19 -4.84 -18.24
N ARG A 167 6.17 -4.19 -17.67
CA ARG A 167 5.63 -2.91 -18.16
C ARG A 167 6.12 -1.76 -17.29
N GLU A 168 6.07 -0.56 -17.87
CA GLU A 168 6.31 0.67 -17.13
C GLU A 168 5.21 0.92 -16.08
N PRO A 169 5.56 1.48 -14.91
CA PRO A 169 4.60 1.86 -13.89
C PRO A 169 3.49 2.77 -14.41
N GLU A 170 2.29 2.63 -13.84
CA GLU A 170 1.17 3.49 -14.22
C GLU A 170 1.44 4.98 -13.92
N PRO A 171 0.87 5.89 -14.73
CA PRO A 171 0.99 7.32 -14.50
C PRO A 171 0.51 7.73 -13.10
N VAL A 172 1.27 8.60 -12.45
CA VAL A 172 0.98 9.12 -11.09
C VAL A 172 -0.39 9.78 -11.03
N GLN A 173 -0.87 10.40 -12.11
CA GLN A 173 -2.19 11.01 -12.19
C GLN A 173 -3.32 10.01 -11.92
N LYS A 174 -3.20 8.76 -12.40
CA LYS A 174 -4.17 7.70 -12.08
C LYS A 174 -4.17 7.37 -10.59
N CYS A 175 -2.98 7.33 -9.98
CA CYS A 175 -2.82 7.07 -8.55
C CYS A 175 -3.46 8.18 -7.70
N VAL A 176 -3.22 9.45 -8.06
CA VAL A 176 -3.81 10.61 -7.38
C VAL A 176 -5.32 10.61 -7.50
N ARG A 177 -5.85 10.40 -8.71
CA ARG A 177 -7.30 10.34 -8.97
C ARG A 177 -7.98 9.26 -8.14
N ASP A 178 -7.46 8.03 -8.19
CA ASP A 178 -8.08 6.91 -7.48
C ASP A 178 -7.89 7.03 -5.96
N GLY A 179 -6.78 7.63 -5.50
CA GLY A 179 -6.60 8.01 -4.10
C GLY A 179 -7.64 9.03 -3.62
N ALA A 180 -7.88 10.09 -4.40
CA ALA A 180 -8.92 11.08 -4.08
C ALA A 180 -10.31 10.45 -4.04
N ARG A 181 -10.62 9.55 -5.00
CA ARG A 181 -11.87 8.77 -4.99
C ARG A 181 -11.99 7.86 -3.77
N ALA A 182 -10.89 7.25 -3.31
CA ALA A 182 -10.89 6.43 -2.10
C ALA A 182 -11.13 7.26 -0.84
N VAL A 183 -10.57 8.48 -0.74
CA VAL A 183 -10.86 9.42 0.35
C VAL A 183 -12.34 9.86 0.31
N LEU A 184 -12.86 10.18 -0.88
CA LEU A 184 -14.27 10.52 -1.05
C LEU A 184 -15.18 9.37 -0.57
N TRP A 185 -14.85 8.13 -0.94
CA TRP A 185 -15.57 6.97 -0.45
C TRP A 185 -15.50 6.83 1.07
N LEU A 186 -14.33 7.06 1.67
CA LEU A 186 -14.18 6.98 3.12
C LEU A 186 -15.08 7.97 3.87
N THR A 187 -15.27 9.18 3.33
CA THR A 187 -16.08 10.23 3.98
C THR A 187 -17.57 10.16 3.66
N THR A 188 -17.95 9.62 2.49
CA THR A 188 -19.34 9.67 2.00
C THR A 188 -19.98 8.31 1.72
N GLY A 189 -19.20 7.24 1.67
CA GLY A 189 -19.61 5.94 1.14
C GLY A 189 -19.72 5.88 -0.39
N TYR A 190 -19.54 7.01 -1.09
CA TYR A 190 -19.66 7.08 -2.54
C TYR A 190 -18.35 6.74 -3.26
N THR A 191 -18.37 5.76 -4.17
CA THR A 191 -17.14 5.26 -4.83
C THR A 191 -16.64 6.16 -5.98
N GLY A 192 -17.45 7.10 -6.46
CA GLY A 192 -17.09 7.98 -7.58
C GLY A 192 -16.91 7.26 -8.92
N ALA A 193 -17.39 6.02 -9.07
CA ALA A 193 -17.21 5.21 -10.28
C ALA A 193 -17.86 5.80 -11.54
N THR A 194 -18.76 6.76 -11.38
CA THR A 194 -19.46 7.50 -12.44
C THR A 194 -18.73 8.77 -12.89
N LEU A 195 -17.71 9.22 -12.15
CA LEU A 195 -16.95 10.43 -12.47
C LEU A 195 -15.97 10.16 -13.63
N LYS A 196 -16.48 10.20 -14.86
CA LYS A 196 -15.64 10.27 -16.08
C LYS A 196 -15.08 11.68 -16.21
N VAL A 197 -13.81 11.88 -15.90
CA VAL A 197 -13.07 13.06 -16.38
C VAL A 197 -12.59 12.72 -17.78
N ARG A 198 -13.10 13.44 -18.79
CA ARG A 198 -12.57 13.38 -20.16
C ARG A 198 -11.09 13.78 -20.10
N GLY A 199 -10.24 12.92 -20.66
CA GLY A 199 -8.83 13.24 -20.89
C GLY A 199 -8.68 14.34 -21.91
#